data_AF-A0A925VD34-F1
#
_entry.id   AF-A0A925VD34-F1
#
_cell.length_a   1.000
_cell.length_b   1.000
_cell.length_c   1.000
_cell.angle_alpha   90.00
_cell.angle_beta   90.00
_cell.angle_gamma   90.00
#
_symmetry.space_group_name_H-M   'P 1'
#
loop_
_entity.id
_entity.type
_entity.pdbx_description
1 polymer ?
#
loop_
_entity_poly.entity_id
_entity_poly.type
_entity_poly.pdbx_seq_one_letter_code
_entity_poly.pdbx_strand_id
1 'polypeptide(L)'
;MARAHAYCPSRWDLAGAVLVAGLGGMPGCAEVNPSWDAPGASSVDPDTGAALETTATASGPAEDGTTSEDGTTHASSSLGGSSGEPTTGGPVDSTSETSDETGPVASQCEAEPPAEGACPESCDACDDGICTVSCEGEQTCAQSSVTCPDGWPCRILCVGIQACKQATLACPPSHACEIQCDGDQSCEETTMNCGDGLCSLRCDGHPQVCKNAELRCGAGNADASCGVTQDIAPSLVPDAGSSCACALNDC
;
A
#
# COMPACT_ATOMS: atom_id res chain seq x y z
N MET A 1 -12.45 32.11 -4.38
CA MET A 1 -13.14 30.82 -4.12
C MET A 1 -12.46 30.22 -2.91
N ALA A 2 -13.06 30.36 -1.73
CA ALA A 2 -12.48 29.88 -0.48
C ALA A 2 -12.74 28.37 -0.36
N ARG A 3 -11.68 27.56 -0.44
CA ARG A 3 -11.76 26.13 -0.14
C ARG A 3 -11.81 25.96 1.38
N ALA A 4 -12.91 25.42 1.90
CA ALA A 4 -13.03 25.05 3.29
C ALA A 4 -12.19 23.78 3.52
N HIS A 5 -11.16 23.87 4.37
CA HIS A 5 -10.39 22.72 4.82
C HIS A 5 -11.23 21.96 5.86
N ALA A 6 -11.68 20.76 5.51
CA ALA A 6 -12.32 19.85 6.44
C ALA A 6 -11.22 19.21 7.31
N TYR A 7 -11.21 19.55 8.60
CA TYR A 7 -10.30 18.99 9.59
C TYR A 7 -10.96 17.73 10.17
N CYS A 8 -10.44 16.55 9.87
CA CYS A 8 -10.87 15.31 10.53
C CYS A 8 -10.10 15.17 11.85
N PRO A 9 -10.76 15.18 13.04
CA PRO A 9 -10.07 14.90 14.28
C PRO A 9 -9.69 13.41 14.34
N SER A 10 -8.41 13.16 14.53
CA SER A 10 -7.81 11.85 14.79
C SER A 10 -8.47 11.22 16.03
N ARG A 11 -9.09 10.06 15.87
CA ARG A 11 -9.91 9.41 16.90
C ARG A 11 -9.10 8.39 17.70
N TRP A 12 -8.29 8.83 18.67
CA TRP A 12 -7.83 8.03 19.82
C TRP A 12 -7.41 8.94 20.99
N ASP A 13 -8.31 9.16 21.97
CA ASP A 13 -8.03 9.01 23.41
C ASP A 13 -9.34 9.24 24.21
N LEU A 14 -10.09 8.16 24.46
CA LEU A 14 -11.11 8.11 25.50
C LEU A 14 -10.65 7.12 26.58
N ALA A 15 -9.51 7.41 27.20
CA ALA A 15 -9.15 6.84 28.49
C ALA A 15 -9.16 7.95 29.56
N GLY A 16 -10.22 7.98 30.36
CA GLY A 16 -10.20 8.48 31.74
C GLY A 16 -9.80 9.95 31.94
N ALA A 17 -10.80 10.84 31.92
CA ALA A 17 -10.67 12.18 32.47
C ALA A 17 -10.41 12.12 34.00
N VAL A 18 -9.13 12.15 34.40
CA VAL A 18 -8.72 12.62 35.73
C VAL A 18 -8.53 14.13 35.63
N LEU A 19 -9.46 14.88 36.23
CA LEU A 19 -9.37 16.32 36.42
C LEU A 19 -8.14 16.66 37.29
N VAL A 20 -7.04 17.09 36.66
CA VAL A 20 -5.97 17.82 37.33
C VAL A 20 -5.96 19.25 36.79
N ALA A 21 -6.47 20.17 37.59
CA ALA A 21 -6.30 21.59 37.37
C ALA A 21 -4.81 21.95 37.57
N GLY A 22 -4.12 22.27 36.46
CA GLY A 22 -2.73 22.70 36.47
C GLY A 22 -2.51 23.81 35.45
N LEU A 23 -2.49 25.05 35.93
CA LEU A 23 -2.02 26.22 35.20
C LEU A 23 -0.51 26.05 34.95
N GLY A 24 -0.08 25.95 33.69
CA GLY A 24 1.35 25.85 33.36
C GLY A 24 1.60 25.97 31.86
N GLY A 25 2.45 26.92 31.47
CA GLY A 25 2.63 27.42 30.11
C GLY A 25 3.00 26.39 29.04
N MET A 26 2.45 26.61 27.85
CA MET A 26 2.80 25.91 26.61
C MET A 26 4.10 26.51 26.05
N PRO A 27 5.21 25.76 25.90
CA PRO A 27 6.31 26.19 25.04
C PRO A 27 5.87 26.05 23.58
N GLY A 28 6.14 27.08 22.79
CA GLY A 28 5.73 27.19 21.39
C GLY A 28 6.27 26.04 20.53
N CYS A 29 5.43 25.63 19.57
CA CYS A 29 5.84 24.87 18.41
C CYS A 29 6.90 25.70 17.67
N ALA A 30 8.17 25.35 17.81
CA ALA A 30 9.21 25.92 16.99
C ALA A 30 8.97 25.45 15.55
N GLU A 31 8.68 26.40 14.67
CA GLU A 31 8.76 26.24 13.22
C GLU A 31 10.21 25.88 12.87
N VAL A 32 10.50 24.58 12.74
CA VAL A 32 11.75 24.14 12.15
C VAL A 32 11.55 24.25 10.64
N ASN A 33 12.13 25.30 10.08
CA ASN A 33 12.16 25.57 8.65
C ASN A 33 13.44 24.91 8.09
N PRO A 34 13.38 23.72 7.47
CA PRO A 34 14.57 23.18 6.82
C PRO A 34 14.81 23.98 5.54
N SER A 35 15.68 24.97 5.63
CA SER A 35 16.36 25.57 4.48
C SER A 35 17.20 24.49 3.81
N TRP A 36 16.61 23.76 2.86
CA TRP A 36 17.37 22.94 1.94
C TRP A 36 17.98 23.86 0.88
N ASP A 37 19.26 24.17 1.10
CA ASP A 37 20.18 24.63 0.07
C ASP A 37 20.08 23.68 -1.14
N ALA A 38 19.52 24.17 -2.24
CA ALA A 38 19.55 23.49 -3.53
C ALA A 38 20.97 23.56 -4.12
N PRO A 39 21.67 22.43 -4.33
CA PRO A 39 22.89 22.47 -5.13
C PRO A 39 22.54 22.66 -6.61
N GLY A 40 22.96 23.82 -7.13
CA GLY A 40 23.40 24.10 -8.50
C GLY A 40 22.79 23.29 -9.65
N ALA A 41 21.89 23.94 -10.38
CA ALA A 41 21.60 23.60 -11.77
C ALA A 41 22.90 23.55 -12.57
N SER A 42 23.31 22.34 -12.97
CA SER A 42 24.35 22.14 -13.97
C SER A 42 23.67 22.06 -15.33
N SER A 43 23.77 23.15 -16.08
CA SER A 43 23.41 23.23 -17.48
C SER A 43 24.25 22.21 -18.27
N VAL A 44 23.60 21.19 -18.83
CA VAL A 44 24.20 20.32 -19.84
C VAL A 44 23.60 20.65 -21.20
N ASP A 45 24.48 21.07 -22.10
CA ASP A 45 24.23 21.43 -23.48
C ASP A 45 23.62 20.27 -24.30
N PRO A 46 22.71 20.55 -25.27
CA PRO A 46 22.27 19.58 -26.25
C PRO A 46 23.31 19.45 -27.38
N ASP A 47 24.18 18.44 -27.30
CA ASP A 47 25.07 18.10 -28.41
C ASP A 47 24.28 17.37 -29.51
N THR A 48 24.20 18.05 -30.64
CA THR A 48 23.61 17.60 -31.90
C THR A 48 24.61 16.70 -32.61
N GLY A 49 24.45 15.38 -32.49
CA GLY A 49 25.29 14.37 -33.15
C GLY A 49 24.49 13.51 -34.13
N ALA A 50 24.78 13.68 -35.42
CA ALA A 50 24.13 13.02 -36.53
C ALA A 50 24.45 11.51 -36.68
N ALA A 51 23.47 10.81 -37.27
CA ALA A 51 23.54 9.68 -38.20
C ALA A 51 24.65 8.61 -38.09
N LEU A 52 24.24 7.34 -38.06
CA LEU A 52 24.76 6.33 -38.99
C LEU A 52 23.86 5.09 -39.04
N GLU A 53 23.46 4.74 -40.26
CA GLU A 53 22.92 3.44 -40.67
C GLU A 53 23.90 2.32 -40.29
N THR A 54 23.40 1.14 -39.88
CA THR A 54 23.99 -0.15 -40.27
C THR A 54 22.96 -1.28 -40.14
N THR A 55 22.67 -1.89 -41.28
CA THR A 55 22.03 -3.21 -41.52
C THR A 55 22.77 -4.40 -40.90
N ALA A 56 22.03 -5.41 -40.42
CA ALA A 56 22.23 -6.86 -40.63
C ALA A 56 21.50 -7.65 -39.53
N THR A 57 20.41 -8.38 -39.81
CA THR A 57 20.41 -9.80 -40.24
C THR A 57 21.30 -10.71 -39.41
N ALA A 58 20.70 -11.45 -38.48
CA ALA A 58 21.16 -12.79 -38.10
C ALA A 58 19.96 -13.64 -37.67
N SER A 59 19.57 -14.56 -38.54
CA SER A 59 18.75 -15.72 -38.19
C SER A 59 19.66 -16.75 -37.51
N GLY A 60 19.27 -17.23 -36.35
CA GLY A 60 19.93 -18.31 -35.62
C GLY A 60 18.88 -19.31 -35.11
N PRO A 61 19.05 -20.63 -35.33
CA PRO A 61 18.03 -21.64 -35.08
C PRO A 61 18.06 -22.18 -33.64
N ALA A 62 16.98 -22.91 -33.35
CA ALA A 62 16.64 -23.69 -32.16
C ALA A 62 17.81 -24.39 -31.45
N GLU A 63 17.75 -24.37 -30.11
CA GLU A 63 18.34 -25.39 -29.25
C GLU A 63 17.21 -25.96 -28.37
N ASP A 64 16.88 -27.21 -28.68
CA ASP A 64 16.01 -28.13 -27.96
C ASP A 64 16.74 -28.56 -26.67
N GLY A 65 16.08 -28.41 -25.52
CA GLY A 65 16.67 -28.63 -24.20
C GLY A 65 15.76 -29.43 -23.29
N THR A 66 15.61 -30.72 -23.57
CA THR A 66 15.02 -31.72 -22.67
C THR A 66 15.98 -32.04 -21.52
N THR A 67 15.54 -31.91 -20.26
CA THR A 67 15.94 -32.82 -19.18
C THR A 67 14.86 -32.89 -18.10
N SER A 68 14.28 -34.08 -18.00
CA SER A 68 13.51 -34.62 -16.88
C SER A 68 14.36 -34.72 -15.62
N GLU A 69 13.82 -34.48 -14.42
CA GLU A 69 14.10 -35.28 -13.22
C GLU A 69 12.87 -35.31 -12.29
N ASP A 70 12.41 -36.55 -12.06
CA ASP A 70 11.44 -37.03 -11.07
C ASP A 70 11.95 -36.86 -9.62
N GLY A 71 11.02 -36.75 -8.67
CA GLY A 71 11.23 -36.98 -7.24
C GLY A 71 11.10 -35.71 -6.40
N THR A 72 10.25 -35.62 -5.38
CA THR A 72 10.06 -36.59 -4.30
C THR A 72 8.67 -36.47 -3.67
N THR A 73 8.03 -37.62 -3.48
CA THR A 73 6.92 -37.83 -2.56
C THR A 73 7.40 -37.61 -1.12
N HIS A 74 6.85 -36.62 -0.41
CA HIS A 74 6.95 -36.56 1.05
C HIS A 74 5.65 -37.03 1.70
N ALA A 75 5.84 -38.04 2.54
CA ALA A 75 4.83 -38.84 3.19
C ALA A 75 4.11 -38.11 4.33
N SER A 76 2.86 -38.50 4.50
CA SER A 76 2.00 -38.26 5.66
C SER A 76 2.61 -38.77 6.97
N SER A 77 2.44 -38.02 8.07
CA SER A 77 2.54 -38.41 9.49
C SER A 77 2.40 -37.11 10.32
N SER A 78 1.70 -36.96 11.45
CA SER A 78 0.93 -37.85 12.30
C SER A 78 0.04 -37.03 13.25
N LEU A 79 -1.11 -37.62 13.55
CA LEU A 79 -1.91 -37.59 14.78
C LEU A 79 -1.28 -36.98 16.06
N GLY A 80 -2.09 -36.17 16.75
CA GLY A 80 -1.98 -35.79 18.17
C GLY A 80 -2.73 -34.46 18.38
N GLY A 81 -3.87 -34.33 19.06
CA GLY A 81 -4.30 -34.97 20.30
C GLY A 81 -4.14 -33.96 21.44
N SER A 82 -5.21 -33.24 21.79
CA SER A 82 -5.50 -32.88 23.20
C SER A 82 -6.89 -32.29 23.36
N SER A 83 -7.62 -32.98 24.23
CA SER A 83 -8.94 -32.73 24.78
C SER A 83 -8.87 -31.79 25.98
N GLY A 84 -9.91 -30.94 26.11
CA GLY A 84 -10.42 -30.43 27.39
C GLY A 84 -9.98 -29.01 27.74
N GLU A 85 -10.93 -28.08 27.89
CA GLU A 85 -11.58 -27.80 29.18
C GLU A 85 -12.86 -26.97 28.98
N PRO A 86 -13.87 -27.12 29.86
CA PRO A 86 -15.12 -26.37 29.82
C PRO A 86 -15.03 -25.13 30.72
N THR A 87 -15.36 -23.95 30.20
CA THR A 87 -15.60 -22.75 31.01
C THR A 87 -16.95 -22.12 30.69
N THR A 88 -17.91 -22.52 31.51
CA THR A 88 -18.80 -21.66 32.31
C THR A 88 -19.42 -20.45 31.59
N GLY A 89 -20.69 -20.61 31.23
CA GLY A 89 -21.56 -19.50 30.86
C GLY A 89 -21.72 -18.50 32.01
N GLY A 90 -21.43 -17.24 31.71
CA GLY A 90 -21.89 -16.08 32.45
C GLY A 90 -23.03 -15.40 31.69
N PRO A 91 -24.11 -14.93 32.35
CA PRO A 91 -25.14 -14.15 31.71
C PRO A 91 -24.57 -12.77 31.34
N VAL A 92 -24.45 -12.49 30.05
CA VAL A 92 -24.18 -11.13 29.57
C VAL A 92 -25.51 -10.39 29.49
N ASP A 93 -25.77 -9.59 30.53
CA ASP A 93 -26.87 -8.62 30.57
C ASP A 93 -26.63 -7.60 29.44
N SER A 94 -27.37 -7.76 28.35
CA SER A 94 -27.30 -6.90 27.18
C SER A 94 -28.19 -5.68 27.43
N THR A 95 -27.69 -4.73 28.22
CA THR A 95 -28.26 -3.39 28.30
C THR A 95 -27.91 -2.65 27.02
N SER A 96 -28.82 -2.74 26.05
CA SER A 96 -28.85 -1.91 24.84
C SER A 96 -29.11 -0.45 25.23
N GLU A 97 -28.04 0.26 25.54
CA GLU A 97 -28.07 1.71 25.67
C GLU A 97 -27.89 2.28 24.25
N THR A 98 -29.00 2.44 23.53
CA THR A 98 -29.06 3.25 22.30
C THR A 98 -28.86 4.71 22.68
N SER A 99 -27.61 5.13 22.76
CA SER A 99 -27.25 6.53 22.81
C SER A 99 -27.26 7.07 21.38
N ASP A 100 -28.38 7.71 21.02
CA ASP A 100 -28.54 8.57 19.85
C ASP A 100 -27.61 9.81 19.95
N GLU A 101 -26.30 9.60 19.92
CA GLU A 101 -25.36 10.68 19.68
C GLU A 101 -25.34 10.98 18.19
N THR A 102 -26.23 11.89 17.80
CA THR A 102 -26.19 12.63 16.54
C THR A 102 -24.98 13.57 16.57
N GLY A 103 -23.78 13.01 16.68
CA GLY A 103 -22.56 13.73 16.39
C GLY A 103 -22.50 14.04 14.90
N PRO A 104 -21.78 15.08 14.46
CA PRO A 104 -21.48 15.26 13.05
C PRO A 104 -20.76 13.99 12.60
N VAL A 105 -21.48 13.13 11.87
CA VAL A 105 -20.86 12.01 11.17
C VAL A 105 -19.84 12.66 10.26
N ALA A 106 -18.56 12.56 10.66
CA ALA A 106 -17.46 12.92 9.78
C ALA A 106 -17.75 12.13 8.52
N SER A 107 -18.14 12.84 7.46
CA SER A 107 -18.61 12.28 6.21
C SER A 107 -17.63 11.19 5.85
N GLN A 108 -18.07 9.95 6.06
CA GLN A 108 -17.24 8.79 5.82
C GLN A 108 -16.81 8.90 4.37
N CYS A 109 -15.55 8.55 4.09
CA CYS A 109 -15.02 8.43 2.75
C CYS A 109 -15.77 7.30 2.04
N GLU A 110 -17.05 7.52 1.77
CA GLU A 110 -17.94 6.60 1.08
C GLU A 110 -17.41 6.56 -0.34
N ALA A 111 -16.84 5.42 -0.70
CA ALA A 111 -16.22 5.24 -1.99
C ALA A 111 -17.21 5.62 -3.09
N GLU A 112 -16.78 6.48 -4.02
CA GLU A 112 -17.60 6.76 -5.20
C GLU A 112 -17.93 5.43 -5.88
N PRO A 113 -19.18 5.26 -6.35
CA PRO A 113 -19.59 4.04 -7.02
C PRO A 113 -18.64 3.72 -8.18
N PRO A 114 -18.36 2.42 -8.45
CA PRO A 114 -17.40 2.02 -9.45
C PRO A 114 -17.75 2.64 -10.81
N ALA A 115 -16.73 3.04 -11.56
CA ALA A 115 -16.93 3.60 -12.88
C ALA A 115 -17.60 2.59 -13.80
N GLU A 116 -18.74 2.97 -14.38
CA GLU A 116 -19.37 2.19 -15.44
C GLU A 116 -18.61 2.44 -16.75
N GLY A 117 -17.88 1.45 -17.26
CA GLY A 117 -17.08 1.62 -18.47
C GLY A 117 -16.40 0.36 -18.98
N ALA A 118 -15.80 0.46 -20.16
CA ALA A 118 -14.89 -0.57 -20.67
C ALA A 118 -13.60 -0.57 -19.83
N CYS A 119 -13.04 -1.75 -19.62
CA CYS A 119 -11.80 -1.92 -18.88
C CYS A 119 -10.64 -1.16 -19.58
N PRO A 120 -9.92 -0.26 -18.87
CA PRO A 120 -8.77 0.44 -19.44
C PRO A 120 -7.67 -0.54 -19.89
N GLU A 121 -6.91 -0.20 -20.94
CA GLU A 121 -5.82 -1.04 -21.46
C GLU A 121 -4.63 -1.21 -20.48
N SER A 122 -4.58 -0.36 -19.44
CA SER A 122 -3.59 -0.46 -18.36
C SER A 122 -3.92 -1.55 -17.33
N CYS A 123 -5.14 -2.11 -17.38
CA CYS A 123 -5.59 -3.16 -16.48
C CYS A 123 -5.52 -4.51 -17.18
N ASP A 124 -5.09 -5.55 -16.47
CA ASP A 124 -5.14 -6.93 -16.98
C ASP A 124 -6.57 -7.48 -16.94
N ALA A 125 -7.32 -7.10 -15.91
CA ALA A 125 -8.72 -7.46 -15.71
C ALA A 125 -9.50 -6.33 -15.03
N CYS A 126 -10.82 -6.32 -15.20
CA CYS A 126 -11.73 -5.43 -14.48
C CYS A 126 -12.92 -6.20 -13.92
N ASP A 127 -12.75 -6.75 -12.72
CA ASP A 127 -13.81 -7.46 -11.99
C ASP A 127 -14.56 -6.47 -11.10
N ASP A 128 -15.89 -6.45 -11.19
CA ASP A 128 -16.78 -5.58 -10.40
C ASP A 128 -16.42 -4.07 -10.48
N GLY A 129 -15.82 -3.64 -11.59
CA GLY A 129 -15.39 -2.26 -11.80
C GLY A 129 -14.08 -1.88 -11.12
N ILE A 130 -13.26 -2.87 -10.71
CA ILE A 130 -11.92 -2.67 -10.13
C ILE A 130 -10.86 -3.06 -11.15
N CYS A 131 -10.01 -2.09 -11.52
CA CYS A 131 -8.84 -2.33 -12.36
C CYS A 131 -7.84 -3.22 -11.63
N THR A 132 -7.61 -4.45 -12.09
CA THR A 132 -6.61 -5.34 -11.52
C THR A 132 -5.38 -5.38 -12.41
N VAL A 133 -4.21 -5.11 -11.81
CA VAL A 133 -2.88 -5.24 -12.43
C VAL A 133 -2.17 -6.40 -11.78
N SER A 134 -1.81 -7.41 -12.56
CA SER A 134 -1.23 -8.66 -12.11
C SER A 134 0.27 -8.73 -12.43
N CYS A 135 1.09 -8.56 -11.40
CA CYS A 135 2.53 -8.77 -11.47
C CYS A 135 2.86 -10.24 -11.10
N GLU A 136 2.24 -11.16 -11.81
CA GLU A 136 2.47 -12.59 -11.68
C GLU A 136 3.80 -12.98 -12.36
N GLY A 137 4.75 -13.49 -11.58
CA GLY A 137 6.06 -13.92 -12.07
C GLY A 137 7.23 -13.26 -11.37
N GLU A 138 8.41 -13.85 -11.54
CA GLU A 138 9.65 -13.32 -10.98
C GLU A 138 10.00 -11.99 -11.66
N GLN A 139 10.08 -10.92 -10.87
CA GLN A 139 10.46 -9.58 -11.33
C GLN A 139 9.60 -8.98 -12.46
N THR A 140 8.36 -9.45 -12.69
CA THR A 140 7.51 -9.01 -13.81
C THR A 140 7.31 -7.48 -13.87
N CYS A 141 7.16 -6.83 -12.72
CA CYS A 141 6.99 -5.39 -12.57
C CYS A 141 8.15 -4.72 -11.84
N ALA A 142 9.28 -5.42 -11.63
CA ALA A 142 10.40 -4.88 -10.87
C ALA A 142 10.97 -3.63 -11.58
N GLN A 143 11.31 -2.60 -10.81
CA GLN A 143 11.90 -1.35 -11.30
C GLN A 143 11.04 -0.60 -12.34
N SER A 144 9.77 -0.97 -12.48
CA SER A 144 8.84 -0.36 -13.41
C SER A 144 7.91 0.64 -12.72
N SER A 145 7.30 1.53 -13.50
CA SER A 145 6.26 2.43 -13.01
C SER A 145 4.88 1.89 -13.37
N VAL A 146 4.11 1.49 -12.36
CA VAL A 146 2.73 1.02 -12.54
C VAL A 146 1.80 2.16 -12.13
N THR A 147 1.05 2.69 -13.09
CA THR A 147 0.10 3.78 -12.86
C THR A 147 -1.31 3.26 -13.06
N CYS A 148 -2.10 3.32 -12.00
CA CYS A 148 -3.51 2.99 -12.06
C CYS A 148 -4.28 4.07 -12.86
N PRO A 149 -5.28 3.68 -13.67
CA PRO A 149 -6.05 4.63 -14.46
C PRO A 149 -6.91 5.55 -13.58
N ASP A 150 -6.99 6.82 -13.97
CA ASP A 150 -7.86 7.80 -13.32
C ASP A 150 -9.34 7.39 -13.41
N GLY A 151 -10.10 7.65 -12.34
CA GLY A 151 -11.53 7.35 -12.30
C GLY A 151 -11.88 5.93 -11.87
N TRP A 152 -10.90 5.07 -11.59
CA TRP A 152 -11.12 3.65 -11.29
C TRP A 152 -10.49 3.24 -9.97
N PRO A 153 -11.17 2.42 -9.15
CA PRO A 153 -10.49 1.70 -8.08
C PRO A 153 -9.50 0.71 -8.68
N CYS A 154 -8.35 0.55 -8.03
CA CYS A 154 -7.23 -0.22 -8.55
C CYS A 154 -6.76 -1.26 -7.55
N ARG A 155 -6.41 -2.45 -8.03
CA ARG A 155 -5.81 -3.54 -7.27
C ARG A 155 -4.52 -3.98 -7.96
N ILE A 156 -3.39 -3.95 -7.25
CA ILE A 156 -2.09 -4.37 -7.75
C ILE A 156 -1.66 -5.64 -7.02
N LEU A 157 -1.44 -6.73 -7.75
CA LEU A 157 -1.07 -8.04 -7.22
C LEU A 157 0.41 -8.34 -7.46
N CYS A 158 1.24 -8.22 -6.42
CA CYS A 158 2.67 -8.51 -6.43
C CYS A 158 2.94 -9.89 -5.81
N VAL A 159 2.53 -10.96 -6.51
CA VAL A 159 2.56 -12.34 -5.98
C VAL A 159 3.84 -13.11 -6.29
N GLY A 160 4.59 -12.72 -7.34
CA GLY A 160 5.85 -13.37 -7.68
C GLY A 160 7.04 -12.91 -6.81
N ILE A 161 8.12 -13.69 -6.83
CA ILE A 161 9.38 -13.34 -6.15
C ILE A 161 9.90 -12.03 -6.73
N GLN A 162 10.12 -11.03 -5.86
CA GLN A 162 10.55 -9.70 -6.26
C GLN A 162 9.67 -9.04 -7.35
N ALA A 163 8.39 -9.45 -7.47
CA ALA A 163 7.51 -9.05 -8.57
C ALA A 163 7.44 -7.54 -8.79
N CYS A 164 7.38 -6.75 -7.72
CA CYS A 164 7.29 -5.29 -7.73
C CYS A 164 8.51 -4.64 -7.04
N LYS A 165 9.63 -5.36 -6.92
CA LYS A 165 10.82 -4.84 -6.25
C LYS A 165 11.29 -3.53 -6.88
N GLN A 166 11.52 -2.51 -6.06
CA GLN A 166 11.90 -1.17 -6.50
C GLN A 166 10.93 -0.52 -7.51
N ALA A 167 9.70 -1.03 -7.61
CA ALA A 167 8.70 -0.44 -8.48
C ALA A 167 8.22 0.91 -7.91
N THR A 168 7.69 1.75 -8.80
CA THR A 168 6.95 2.94 -8.41
C THR A 168 5.47 2.71 -8.73
N LEU A 169 4.65 2.61 -7.69
CA LEU A 169 3.21 2.39 -7.82
C LEU A 169 2.49 3.73 -7.61
N ALA A 170 1.72 4.17 -8.61
CA ALA A 170 0.97 5.42 -8.55
C ALA A 170 -0.53 5.12 -8.54
N CYS A 171 -1.13 5.34 -7.37
CA CYS A 171 -2.56 5.18 -7.16
C CYS A 171 -3.34 6.40 -7.72
N PRO A 172 -4.60 6.20 -8.12
CA PRO A 172 -5.43 7.29 -8.62
C PRO A 172 -5.73 8.30 -7.49
N PRO A 173 -5.93 9.58 -7.80
CA PRO A 173 -6.11 10.62 -6.80
C PRO A 173 -7.39 10.46 -5.99
N SER A 174 -8.52 10.03 -6.57
CA SER A 174 -9.83 10.03 -5.89
C SER A 174 -10.40 8.65 -5.58
N HIS A 175 -9.70 7.55 -5.91
CA HIS A 175 -10.25 6.19 -5.81
C HIS A 175 -9.43 5.28 -4.91
N ALA A 176 -10.07 4.20 -4.45
CA ALA A 176 -9.43 3.20 -3.62
C ALA A 176 -8.31 2.48 -4.40
N CYS A 177 -7.21 2.22 -3.72
CA CYS A 177 -6.04 1.53 -4.25
C CYS A 177 -5.59 0.44 -3.28
N GLU A 178 -5.67 -0.81 -3.70
CA GLU A 178 -5.25 -1.98 -2.93
C GLU A 178 -3.97 -2.56 -3.53
N ILE A 179 -2.93 -2.68 -2.73
CA ILE A 179 -1.66 -3.30 -3.11
C ILE A 179 -1.49 -4.54 -2.24
N GLN A 180 -1.39 -5.70 -2.89
CA GLN A 180 -1.20 -6.98 -2.22
C GLN A 180 0.16 -7.56 -2.60
N CYS A 181 0.99 -7.81 -1.60
CA CYS A 181 2.33 -8.35 -1.73
C CYS A 181 2.38 -9.72 -1.02
N ASP A 182 2.64 -10.80 -1.76
CA ASP A 182 2.68 -12.17 -1.19
C ASP A 182 4.00 -12.91 -1.48
N GLY A 183 4.68 -12.56 -2.57
CA GLY A 183 5.94 -13.20 -2.97
C GLY A 183 7.11 -12.80 -2.09
N ASP A 184 8.15 -13.64 -2.03
CA ASP A 184 9.37 -13.29 -1.30
C ASP A 184 9.97 -12.00 -1.86
N GLN A 185 10.18 -11.02 -0.98
CA GLN A 185 10.64 -9.68 -1.32
C GLN A 185 9.80 -9.00 -2.43
N SER A 186 8.53 -9.36 -2.61
CA SER A 186 7.77 -8.92 -3.79
C SER A 186 7.57 -7.42 -3.86
N CYS A 187 7.54 -6.73 -2.72
CA CYS A 187 7.42 -5.27 -2.62
C CYS A 187 8.64 -4.62 -1.93
N GLU A 188 9.79 -5.30 -1.92
CA GLU A 188 11.02 -4.75 -1.37
C GLU A 188 11.40 -3.43 -2.06
N GLU A 189 11.67 -2.39 -1.26
CA GLU A 189 12.08 -1.05 -1.72
C GLU A 189 11.08 -0.39 -2.70
N THR A 190 9.81 -0.81 -2.67
CA THR A 190 8.77 -0.23 -3.53
C THR A 190 8.38 1.15 -3.02
N THR A 191 8.20 2.10 -3.93
CA THR A 191 7.63 3.42 -3.60
C THR A 191 6.17 3.47 -4.04
N MET A 192 5.27 3.66 -3.08
CA MET A 192 3.83 3.78 -3.32
C MET A 192 3.40 5.23 -3.12
N ASN A 193 2.79 5.81 -4.15
CA ASN A 193 2.23 7.15 -4.10
C ASN A 193 0.71 7.04 -4.00
N CYS A 194 0.19 7.16 -2.78
CA CYS A 194 -1.24 7.18 -2.54
C CYS A 194 -1.81 8.55 -2.89
N GLY A 195 -2.99 8.57 -3.53
CA GLY A 195 -3.74 9.78 -3.78
C GLY A 195 -4.50 10.30 -2.56
N ASP A 196 -5.59 11.01 -2.82
CA ASP A 196 -6.58 11.44 -1.84
C ASP A 196 -7.60 10.32 -1.50
N GLY A 197 -7.59 9.22 -2.25
CA GLY A 197 -8.40 8.02 -2.02
C GLY A 197 -7.89 7.11 -0.90
N LEU A 198 -8.66 6.06 -0.58
CA LEU A 198 -8.25 5.04 0.38
C LEU A 198 -7.11 4.20 -0.20
N CYS A 199 -6.00 4.07 0.53
CA CYS A 199 -4.85 3.30 0.11
C CYS A 199 -4.60 2.17 1.11
N SER A 200 -4.50 0.92 0.66
CA SER A 200 -4.17 -0.21 1.53
C SER A 200 -3.03 -1.04 0.97
N LEU A 201 -1.98 -1.21 1.76
CA LEU A 201 -0.85 -2.11 1.51
C LEU A 201 -0.99 -3.35 2.38
N ARG A 202 -0.94 -4.53 1.79
CA ARG A 202 -0.96 -5.81 2.49
C ARG A 202 0.33 -6.57 2.24
N CYS A 203 1.04 -6.88 3.32
CA CYS A 203 2.33 -7.56 3.33
C CYS A 203 2.14 -8.97 3.91
N ASP A 204 1.89 -9.94 3.05
CA ASP A 204 1.52 -11.31 3.42
C ASP A 204 2.61 -12.31 2.99
N GLY A 205 2.55 -13.54 3.50
CA GLY A 205 3.39 -14.66 3.04
C GLY A 205 4.80 -14.77 3.63
N HIS A 206 5.61 -13.70 3.63
CA HIS A 206 7.03 -13.73 4.04
C HIS A 206 7.47 -12.52 4.90
N PRO A 207 8.49 -12.67 5.77
CA PRO A 207 8.96 -11.59 6.66
C PRO A 207 9.77 -10.48 5.95
N GLN A 208 10.04 -10.61 4.65
CA GLN A 208 10.79 -9.64 3.84
C GLN A 208 9.95 -9.01 2.73
N VAL A 209 8.65 -9.30 2.65
CA VAL A 209 7.79 -8.90 1.52
C VAL A 209 7.79 -7.39 1.30
N CYS A 210 7.65 -6.61 2.38
CA CYS A 210 7.58 -5.14 2.32
C CYS A 210 8.81 -4.46 2.90
N LYS A 211 9.95 -5.15 2.90
CA LYS A 211 11.19 -4.62 3.45
C LYS A 211 11.56 -3.30 2.76
N ASN A 212 11.74 -2.24 3.56
CA ASN A 212 12.05 -0.89 3.08
C ASN A 212 11.03 -0.32 2.07
N ALA A 213 9.80 -0.85 2.01
CA ALA A 213 8.78 -0.24 1.18
C ALA A 213 8.41 1.14 1.75
N GLU A 214 8.19 2.11 0.88
CA GLU A 214 7.84 3.48 1.23
C GLU A 214 6.39 3.73 0.80
N LEU A 215 5.51 3.98 1.78
CA LEU A 215 4.13 4.38 1.55
C LEU A 215 4.00 5.89 1.73
N ARG A 216 3.84 6.62 0.63
CA ARG A 216 3.58 8.06 0.63
C ARG A 216 2.09 8.31 0.70
N CYS A 217 1.64 8.84 1.83
CA CYS A 217 0.24 9.11 2.06
C CYS A 217 -0.15 10.49 1.51
N GLY A 218 -1.10 10.51 0.57
CA GLY A 218 -1.74 11.75 0.12
C GLY A 218 -2.78 12.27 1.13
N ALA A 219 -3.79 13.00 0.66
CA ALA A 219 -4.82 13.53 1.58
C ALA A 219 -5.80 12.45 2.09
N GLY A 220 -5.73 11.22 1.56
CA GLY A 220 -6.57 10.09 1.95
C GLY A 220 -6.02 9.29 3.13
N ASN A 221 -6.82 8.36 3.66
CA ASN A 221 -6.34 7.40 4.66
C ASN A 221 -5.49 6.33 3.97
N ALA A 222 -4.35 6.01 4.59
CA ALA A 222 -3.46 4.96 4.13
C ALA A 222 -3.24 3.95 5.24
N ASP A 223 -3.44 2.68 4.93
CA ASP A 223 -3.24 1.57 5.85
C ASP A 223 -2.16 0.63 5.30
N ALA A 224 -1.21 0.24 6.14
CA ALA A 224 -0.27 -0.83 5.85
C ALA A 224 -0.45 -1.92 6.89
N SER A 225 -0.78 -3.13 6.44
CA SER A 225 -0.99 -4.30 7.29
C SER A 225 0.01 -5.41 6.96
N CYS A 226 0.56 -6.03 8.00
CA CYS A 226 1.46 -7.17 7.87
C CYS A 226 0.78 -8.45 8.39
N GLY A 227 0.61 -9.45 7.52
CA GLY A 227 0.07 -10.76 7.93
C GLY A 227 1.06 -11.63 8.69
N VAL A 228 2.34 -11.28 8.66
CA VAL A 228 3.43 -11.92 9.39
C VAL A 228 4.38 -10.86 9.96
N THR A 229 5.01 -11.16 11.09
CA THR A 229 6.04 -10.30 11.68
C THR A 229 7.17 -10.06 10.68
N GLN A 230 7.38 -8.80 10.29
CA GLN A 230 8.43 -8.39 9.37
C GLN A 230 9.74 -8.15 10.14
N ASP A 231 10.90 -8.37 9.50
CA ASP A 231 12.17 -7.95 10.10
C ASP A 231 12.33 -6.42 10.07
N ILE A 232 11.78 -5.79 9.03
CA ILE A 232 11.80 -4.35 8.82
C ILE A 232 10.42 -3.92 8.31
N ALA A 233 9.70 -3.15 9.13
CA ALA A 233 8.42 -2.58 8.76
C ALA A 233 8.55 -1.55 7.61
N PRO A 234 7.50 -1.38 6.79
CA PRO A 234 7.49 -0.34 5.77
C PRO A 234 7.52 1.07 6.39
N SER A 235 8.15 2.00 5.68
CA SER A 235 8.22 3.40 6.08
C SER A 235 6.97 4.15 5.61
N LEU A 236 6.32 4.87 6.54
CA LEU A 236 5.24 5.78 6.23
C LEU A 236 5.80 7.20 6.06
N VAL A 237 5.56 7.80 4.89
CA VAL A 237 5.99 9.18 4.60
C VAL A 237 4.72 10.02 4.38
N PRO A 238 4.25 10.74 5.41
CA PRO A 238 3.09 11.62 5.26
C PRO A 238 3.46 12.83 4.39
N ASP A 239 2.61 13.18 3.42
CA ASP A 239 2.78 14.44 2.68
C ASP A 239 2.55 15.66 3.59
N ALA A 240 3.32 16.72 3.35
CA ALA A 240 3.27 17.99 4.07
C ALA A 240 1.94 18.72 3.80
N GLY A 241 0.87 18.22 4.40
CA GLY A 241 -0.49 18.70 4.16
C GLY A 241 -1.58 17.64 4.35
N SER A 242 -1.21 16.35 4.49
CA SER A 242 -2.19 15.32 4.82
C SER A 242 -2.64 15.48 6.28
N SER A 243 -3.95 15.57 6.49
CA SER A 243 -4.56 15.47 7.82
C SER A 243 -4.97 14.05 8.18
N CYS A 244 -4.70 13.09 7.28
CA CYS A 244 -5.17 11.72 7.40
C CYS A 244 -4.14 10.84 8.11
N ALA A 245 -4.64 9.77 8.72
CA ALA A 245 -3.82 8.86 9.50
C ALA A 245 -3.21 7.82 8.56
N CYS A 246 -1.88 7.86 8.41
CA CYS A 246 -1.14 6.69 7.95
C CYS A 246 -1.03 5.73 9.15
N ALA A 247 -1.54 4.51 9.00
CA ALA A 247 -1.45 3.49 10.05
C ALA A 247 -0.59 2.31 9.59
N LEU A 248 0.21 1.79 10.53
CA LEU A 248 0.87 0.49 10.42
C LEU A 248 0.17 -0.44 11.40
N ASN A 249 -0.36 -1.55 10.89
CA ASN A 249 -1.04 -2.57 11.68
C ASN A 249 -0.28 -3.89 11.58
N ASP A 250 0.04 -4.47 12.73
CA ASP A 250 0.64 -5.81 12.87
C ASP A 250 2.00 -6.01 12.18
N CYS A 251 2.69 -4.91 11.88
CA CYS A 251 4.12 -4.83 11.56
C CYS A 251 4.91 -4.46 12.84
#